data_AF-A0A2R5LQC4-F1
#
_entry.id   AF-A0A2R5LQC4-F1
#
_cell.length_a   1.000
_cell.length_b   1.000
_cell.length_c   1.000
_cell.angle_alpha   90.00
_cell.angle_beta   90.00
_cell.angle_gamma   90.00
#
_symmetry.space_group_name_H-M   'P 1'
#
loop_
_entity.id
_entity.type
_entity.pdbx_description
1 polymer ?
#
loop_
_entity_poly.entity_id
_entity_poly.type
_entity_poly.pdbx_seq_one_letter_code
_entity_poly.pdbx_strand_id
1 'polypeptide(L)'
;MSLLQILWIRVFLLLLGRTLWCFAEITYIEVRLPLPGERAVPGSPWPAPQNWNTSNRQLILDPDTFYVTSNADTCDVIAKALGRYRNIVFLNSKPICKEDVRSPLPGLHVVVDRFKDEHCQYPRHGQNETYTLEVPDEGEAVLKSQTVWGALRGLETFSQLVYEEDKTGKLLINATEIEDFPR
;
A
#
# COMPACT_ATOMS: atom_id res chain seq x y z
N MET A 1 -25.18 20.11 -65.96
CA MET A 1 -25.30 18.91 -65.10
C MET A 1 -26.72 18.41 -65.21
N SER A 2 -26.93 17.21 -65.77
CA SER A 2 -28.26 16.68 -66.09
C SER A 2 -28.99 16.17 -64.84
N LEU A 3 -30.33 16.17 -64.87
CA LEU A 3 -31.18 15.64 -63.78
C LEU A 3 -30.81 14.20 -63.38
N LEU A 4 -30.27 13.40 -64.31
CA LEU A 4 -29.75 12.06 -64.01
C LEU A 4 -28.56 12.11 -63.04
N GLN A 5 -27.65 13.06 -63.18
CA GLN A 5 -26.43 13.13 -62.37
C GLN A 5 -26.74 13.43 -60.88
N ILE A 6 -27.77 14.22 -60.63
CA ILE A 6 -28.27 14.54 -59.28
C ILE A 6 -28.98 13.33 -58.65
N LEU A 7 -29.72 12.56 -59.46
CA LEU A 7 -30.41 11.35 -59.01
C LEU A 7 -29.42 10.27 -58.56
N TRP A 8 -28.33 10.07 -59.31
CA TRP A 8 -27.28 9.11 -58.95
C TRP A 8 -26.50 9.53 -57.70
N ILE A 9 -26.24 10.82 -57.50
CA ILE A 9 -25.61 11.33 -56.26
C ILE A 9 -26.51 11.09 -55.04
N ARG A 10 -27.83 11.26 -55.18
CA ARG A 10 -28.78 10.99 -54.08
C ARG A 10 -28.93 9.50 -53.78
N VAL A 11 -28.90 8.63 -54.80
CA VAL A 11 -28.91 7.16 -54.59
C VAL A 11 -27.59 6.69 -53.94
N PHE A 12 -26.45 7.28 -54.31
CA PHE A 12 -25.15 6.94 -53.72
C PHE A 12 -25.02 7.41 -52.26
N LEU A 13 -25.57 8.59 -51.93
CA LEU A 13 -25.64 9.09 -50.55
C LEU A 13 -26.60 8.28 -49.66
N LEU A 14 -27.68 7.71 -50.23
CA LEU A 14 -28.59 6.82 -49.51
C LEU A 14 -27.99 5.43 -49.25
N LEU A 15 -27.03 4.97 -50.07
CA LEU A 15 -26.34 3.69 -49.89
C LEU A 15 -25.17 3.76 -48.89
N LEU A 16 -24.58 4.94 -48.69
CA LEU A 16 -23.55 5.18 -47.67
C LEU A 16 -24.11 5.40 -46.25
N GLY A 17 -25.43 5.57 -46.13
CA GLY A 17 -26.15 5.66 -44.85
C GLY A 17 -26.38 4.32 -44.17
N ARG A 18 -25.47 3.35 -44.29
CA ARG A 18 -25.49 2.14 -43.45
C ARG A 18 -25.05 2.53 -42.04
N THR A 19 -26.04 3.00 -41.28
CA THR A 19 -26.21 2.81 -39.84
C THR A 19 -25.00 2.18 -39.15
N LEU A 20 -24.14 3.03 -38.60
CA LEU A 20 -23.27 2.67 -37.48
C LEU A 20 -24.19 2.41 -36.28
N TRP A 21 -24.78 1.22 -36.22
CA TRP A 21 -25.44 0.74 -35.02
C TRP A 21 -24.35 0.27 -34.06
N CYS A 22 -24.01 1.11 -33.09
CA CYS A 22 -23.37 0.64 -31.87
C CYS A 22 -24.46 -0.03 -31.03
N PHE A 23 -24.38 -1.35 -30.91
CA PHE A 23 -25.09 -2.06 -29.86
C PHE A 23 -24.24 -1.94 -28.58
N ALA A 24 -24.78 -1.28 -27.57
CA ALA A 24 -24.28 -1.34 -26.21
C ALA A 24 -25.18 -2.32 -25.44
N GLU A 25 -24.67 -3.50 -25.14
CA GLU A 25 -25.34 -4.39 -24.19
C GLU A 25 -24.91 -4.02 -22.78
N ILE A 26 -25.89 -3.66 -21.95
CA ILE A 26 -25.69 -3.58 -20.50
C ILE A 26 -25.83 -5.01 -20.00
N THR A 27 -24.71 -5.70 -19.77
CA THR A 27 -24.73 -6.94 -19.00
C THR A 27 -25.15 -6.61 -17.57
N TYR A 28 -25.95 -7.48 -16.95
CA TYR A 28 -26.28 -7.32 -15.54
C TYR A 28 -24.99 -7.33 -14.72
N ILE A 29 -24.96 -6.53 -13.66
CA ILE A 29 -23.90 -6.62 -12.66
C ILE A 29 -24.06 -8.00 -12.03
N GLU A 30 -23.14 -8.92 -12.32
CA GLU A 30 -23.00 -10.19 -11.60
C GLU A 30 -23.13 -9.87 -10.11
N VAL A 31 -24.08 -10.52 -9.42
CA VAL A 31 -24.20 -10.39 -7.97
C VAL A 31 -22.83 -10.76 -7.42
N ARG A 32 -22.12 -9.78 -6.85
CA ARG A 32 -20.90 -10.05 -6.09
C ARG A 32 -21.35 -10.84 -4.87
N LEU A 33 -21.47 -12.16 -5.02
CA LEU A 33 -21.51 -13.07 -3.90
C LEU A 33 -20.30 -12.68 -3.03
N PRO A 34 -20.49 -12.47 -1.72
CA PRO A 34 -19.36 -12.19 -0.85
C PRO A 34 -18.33 -13.28 -1.12
N LEU A 35 -17.09 -12.87 -1.40
CA LEU A 35 -16.01 -13.81 -1.66
C LEU A 35 -16.02 -14.82 -0.50
N PRO A 36 -16.07 -16.14 -0.80
CA PRO A 36 -16.03 -17.14 0.25
C PRO A 36 -14.73 -16.96 1.04
N GLY A 37 -14.85 -16.84 2.36
CA GLY A 37 -13.70 -16.62 3.23
C GLY A 37 -14.09 -15.96 4.56
N GLU A 38 -13.18 -16.05 5.52
CA GLU A 38 -13.25 -15.30 6.77
C GLU A 38 -12.48 -13.99 6.63
N ARG A 39 -12.83 -12.99 7.45
CA ARG A 39 -12.01 -11.76 7.50
C ARG A 39 -10.63 -12.11 8.04
N ALA A 40 -9.60 -11.54 7.44
CA ALA A 40 -8.25 -11.65 7.97
C ALA A 40 -8.18 -11.09 9.39
N VAL A 41 -7.31 -11.67 10.21
CA VAL A 41 -7.08 -11.17 11.56
C VAL A 41 -6.48 -9.75 11.50
N PRO A 42 -6.76 -8.87 12.47
CA PRO A 42 -6.15 -7.55 12.52
C PRO A 42 -4.62 -7.63 12.45
N GLY A 43 -3.98 -6.71 11.73
CA GLY A 43 -2.54 -6.75 11.53
C GLY A 43 -2.08 -7.79 10.50
N SER A 44 -2.96 -8.26 9.60
CA SER A 44 -2.58 -9.17 8.51
C SER A 44 -2.20 -8.39 7.25
N PRO A 45 -0.93 -8.44 6.80
CA PRO A 45 -0.54 -7.76 5.57
C PRO A 45 -1.15 -8.39 4.31
N TRP A 46 -1.50 -7.54 3.36
CA TRP A 46 -1.90 -7.90 2.01
C TRP A 46 -1.16 -7.03 0.98
N PRO A 47 -0.46 -7.61 -0.01
CA PRO A 47 -0.27 -9.05 -0.25
C PRO A 47 0.44 -9.79 0.90
N ALA A 48 0.22 -11.11 0.99
CA ALA A 48 0.88 -11.93 2.00
C ALA A 48 2.41 -11.97 1.75
N PRO A 49 3.25 -11.67 2.74
CA PRO A 49 4.71 -11.75 2.60
C PRO A 49 5.20 -13.18 2.35
N GLN A 50 6.40 -13.32 1.77
CA GLN A 50 7.03 -14.64 1.57
C GLN A 50 7.26 -15.37 2.90
N ASN A 51 7.88 -14.69 3.88
CA ASN A 51 8.10 -15.18 5.23
C ASN A 51 7.49 -14.20 6.24
N TRP A 52 6.63 -14.71 7.12
CA TRP A 52 5.98 -13.92 8.17
C TRP A 52 5.89 -14.73 9.46
N ASN A 53 6.65 -14.29 10.46
CA ASN A 53 6.69 -14.89 11.80
C ASN A 53 6.23 -13.86 12.83
N THR A 54 5.06 -14.07 13.43
CA THR A 54 4.47 -13.13 14.40
C THR A 54 4.26 -13.80 15.74
N SER A 55 4.48 -13.06 16.83
CA SER A 55 4.24 -13.51 18.19
C SER A 55 2.95 -12.91 18.77
N ASN A 56 2.55 -13.39 19.95
CA ASN A 56 1.42 -12.83 20.69
C ASN A 56 1.80 -11.58 21.50
N ARG A 57 3.07 -11.15 21.49
CA ARG A 57 3.52 -9.96 22.21
C ARG A 57 3.04 -8.71 21.47
N GLN A 58 2.22 -7.91 22.14
CA GLN A 58 1.68 -6.66 21.59
C GLN A 58 2.41 -5.44 22.15
N LEU A 59 2.69 -4.47 21.29
CA LEU A 59 3.20 -3.15 21.60
C LEU A 59 2.15 -2.08 21.28
N ILE A 60 2.20 -0.95 22.00
CA ILE A 60 1.30 0.19 21.76
C ILE A 60 2.02 1.29 20.97
N LEU A 61 1.33 1.90 20.01
CA LEU A 61 1.81 3.07 19.29
C LEU A 61 1.11 4.33 19.82
N ASP A 62 1.91 5.33 20.16
CA ASP A 62 1.43 6.63 20.62
C ASP A 62 1.69 7.69 19.53
N PRO A 63 0.63 8.36 19.01
CA PRO A 63 0.77 9.36 17.95
C PRO A 63 1.62 10.58 18.35
N ASP A 64 1.78 10.88 19.64
CA ASP A 64 2.52 12.06 20.09
C ASP A 64 4.02 11.79 20.21
N THR A 65 4.40 10.54 20.49
CA THR A 65 5.81 10.14 20.74
C THR A 65 6.42 9.30 19.63
N PHE A 66 5.61 8.63 18.81
CA PHE A 66 6.10 7.76 17.74
C PHE A 66 6.82 8.53 16.63
N TYR A 67 8.08 8.16 16.40
CA TYR A 67 8.92 8.72 15.34
C TYR A 67 9.14 7.74 14.18
N VAL A 68 9.33 8.29 12.98
CA VAL A 68 9.78 7.54 11.80
C VAL A 68 11.01 8.23 11.24
N THR A 69 12.11 7.50 11.12
CA THR A 69 13.40 8.04 10.66
C THR A 69 14.03 7.15 9.60
N SER A 70 14.97 7.69 8.82
CA SER A 70 15.73 6.90 7.86
C SER A 70 17.14 7.44 7.65
N ASN A 71 18.08 6.56 7.31
CA ASN A 71 19.40 6.95 6.81
C ASN A 71 19.36 7.53 5.39
N ALA A 72 18.25 7.37 4.66
CA ALA A 72 18.04 7.83 3.29
C ALA A 72 17.07 9.02 3.20
N ASP A 73 17.02 9.86 4.24
CA ASP A 73 16.19 11.06 4.32
C ASP A 73 16.51 12.13 3.27
N THR A 74 17.72 12.14 2.70
CA THR A 74 18.09 12.99 1.57
C THR A 74 17.39 12.60 0.27
N CYS A 75 16.78 11.41 0.22
CA CYS A 75 16.03 10.92 -0.92
C CYS A 75 14.60 11.43 -0.89
N ASP A 76 14.13 12.13 -1.93
CA ASP A 76 12.79 12.72 -1.93
C ASP A 76 11.67 11.66 -1.85
N VAL A 77 11.86 10.51 -2.50
CA VAL A 77 10.95 9.36 -2.44
C VAL A 77 10.78 8.87 -1.00
N ILE A 78 11.89 8.61 -0.30
CA ILE A 78 11.85 8.11 1.09
C ILE A 78 11.35 9.22 2.02
N ALA A 79 11.90 10.43 1.93
CA ALA A 79 11.50 11.57 2.75
C ALA A 79 9.97 11.80 2.73
N LYS A 80 9.36 11.77 1.53
CA LYS A 80 7.90 11.88 1.38
C LYS A 80 7.17 10.65 1.91
N ALA A 81 7.71 9.45 1.71
CA ALA A 81 7.11 8.22 2.17
C ALA A 81 7.05 8.13 3.71
N LEU A 82 8.09 8.56 4.44
CA LEU A 82 8.09 8.53 5.91
C LEU A 82 6.90 9.32 6.47
N GLY A 83 6.71 10.55 6.01
CA GLY A 83 5.59 11.39 6.43
C GLY A 83 4.23 10.82 6.01
N ARG A 84 4.12 10.29 4.79
CA ARG A 84 2.88 9.67 4.29
C ARG A 84 2.48 8.46 5.14
N TYR A 85 3.42 7.53 5.39
CA TYR A 85 3.12 6.30 6.12
C TYR A 85 2.85 6.56 7.59
N ARG A 86 3.53 7.53 8.20
CA ARG A 86 3.16 8.01 9.53
C ARG A 86 1.70 8.46 9.56
N ASN A 87 1.27 9.25 8.58
CA ASN A 87 -0.12 9.70 8.52
C ASN A 87 -1.10 8.55 8.30
N ILE A 88 -0.76 7.54 7.49
CA ILE A 88 -1.58 6.34 7.29
C ILE A 88 -1.77 5.59 8.60
N VAL A 89 -0.68 5.34 9.34
CA VAL A 89 -0.72 4.64 10.64
C VAL A 89 -1.63 5.35 11.64
N PHE A 90 -1.67 6.69 11.63
CA PHE A 90 -2.45 7.49 12.58
C PHE A 90 -3.70 8.16 11.98
N LEU A 91 -4.22 7.68 10.84
CA LEU A 91 -5.33 8.30 10.09
C LEU A 91 -6.54 8.69 10.95
N ASN A 92 -6.88 7.86 11.94
CA ASN A 92 -8.02 8.05 12.84
C ASN A 92 -7.61 8.01 14.33
N SER A 93 -6.35 8.29 14.65
CA SER A 93 -5.87 8.17 16.03
C SER A 93 -6.58 9.16 16.95
N LYS A 94 -7.15 8.66 18.04
CA LYS A 94 -7.72 9.49 19.11
C LYS A 94 -6.66 9.70 20.20
N PRO A 95 -6.70 10.84 20.93
CA PRO A 95 -5.83 11.05 22.08
C PRO A 95 -6.01 9.91 23.09
N ILE A 96 -4.92 9.29 23.52
CA ILE A 96 -4.96 8.16 24.44
C ILE A 96 -5.20 8.72 25.86
N CYS A 97 -6.41 8.54 26.39
CA CYS A 97 -6.78 9.03 27.72
C CYS A 97 -6.55 8.01 28.86
N LYS A 98 -5.96 6.84 28.58
CA LYS A 98 -5.76 5.75 29.58
C LYS A 98 -4.35 5.18 29.50
N GLU A 99 -3.66 5.14 30.65
CA GLU A 99 -2.44 4.34 30.82
C GLU A 99 -2.66 2.92 30.28
N ASP A 100 -1.71 2.45 29.48
CA ASP A 100 -1.63 1.06 29.02
C ASP A 100 -0.52 0.33 29.78
N VAL A 101 -0.71 -0.97 29.99
CA VAL A 101 0.29 -1.83 30.63
C VAL A 101 1.33 -2.30 29.61
N ARG A 102 0.98 -2.29 28.31
CA ARG A 102 1.86 -2.72 27.23
C ARG A 102 2.99 -1.72 27.00
N SER A 103 4.19 -2.24 26.71
CA SER A 103 5.34 -1.43 26.33
C SER A 103 5.07 -0.63 25.04
N PRO A 104 5.53 0.63 24.97
CA PRO A 104 5.42 1.44 23.76
C PRO A 104 6.38 0.94 22.68
N LEU A 105 5.96 1.03 21.42
CA LEU A 105 6.86 1.03 20.27
C LEU A 105 7.27 2.50 20.03
N PRO A 106 8.52 2.89 20.32
CA PRO A 106 8.95 4.29 20.27
C PRO A 106 9.05 4.83 18.85
N GLY A 107 9.33 3.98 17.86
CA GLY A 107 9.49 4.42 16.48
C GLY A 107 9.84 3.31 15.51
N LEU A 108 9.95 3.73 14.24
CA LEU A 108 10.43 2.91 13.13
C LEU A 108 11.68 3.57 12.51
N HIS A 109 12.77 2.80 12.43
CA HIS A 109 13.99 3.20 11.75
C HIS A 109 14.13 2.46 10.41
N VAL A 110 14.21 3.21 9.30
CA VAL A 110 14.30 2.68 7.94
C VAL A 110 15.74 2.78 7.42
N VAL A 111 16.37 1.64 7.18
CA VAL A 111 17.73 1.52 6.67
C VAL A 111 17.70 1.10 5.21
N VAL A 112 18.25 1.94 4.34
CA VAL A 112 18.44 1.64 2.92
C VAL A 112 19.94 1.59 2.62
N ASP A 113 20.43 0.48 2.06
CA ASP A 113 21.87 0.29 1.86
C ASP A 113 22.42 1.11 0.69
N ARG A 114 21.79 1.03 -0.50
CA ARG A 114 22.34 1.56 -1.77
C ARG A 114 21.67 2.85 -2.24
N PHE A 115 21.12 3.65 -1.34
CA PHE A 115 20.37 4.86 -1.74
C PHE A 115 21.24 5.95 -2.38
N LYS A 116 22.53 6.01 -2.03
CA LYS A 116 23.49 6.98 -2.60
C LYS A 116 23.97 6.56 -3.99
N ASP A 117 24.21 5.26 -4.19
CA ASP A 117 24.78 4.73 -5.43
C ASP A 117 23.76 4.68 -6.56
N GLU A 118 22.51 4.30 -6.26
CA GLU A 118 21.47 4.18 -7.28
C GLU A 118 20.72 5.48 -7.56
N HIS A 119 20.91 6.52 -6.73
CA HIS A 119 20.10 7.74 -6.67
C HIS A 119 18.59 7.45 -6.56
N CYS A 120 17.81 8.44 -6.15
CA CYS A 120 16.33 8.38 -6.14
C CYS A 120 15.78 8.50 -7.56
N GLN A 121 16.21 7.61 -8.45
CA GLN A 121 15.82 7.60 -9.85
C GLN A 121 14.42 6.99 -10.01
N TYR A 122 13.94 6.97 -11.24
CA TYR A 122 12.71 6.26 -11.59
C TYR A 122 12.84 4.75 -11.39
N PRO A 123 11.73 4.08 -11.04
CA PRO A 123 11.73 2.63 -10.92
C PRO A 123 11.96 1.99 -12.29
N ARG A 124 12.66 0.86 -12.31
CA ARG A 124 12.96 0.07 -13.50
C ARG A 124 12.59 -1.38 -13.26
N HIS A 125 12.27 -2.08 -14.34
CA HIS A 125 12.05 -3.51 -14.28
C HIS A 125 13.29 -4.24 -13.76
N GLY A 126 13.09 -5.24 -12.90
CA GLY A 126 14.17 -6.03 -12.29
C GLY A 126 14.92 -5.31 -11.16
N GLN A 127 14.44 -4.15 -10.69
CA GLN A 127 14.99 -3.55 -9.47
C GLN A 127 14.69 -4.40 -8.25
N ASN A 128 15.60 -4.33 -7.27
CA ASN A 128 15.47 -5.11 -6.05
C ASN A 128 14.43 -4.46 -5.12
N GLU A 129 13.29 -5.14 -4.92
CA GLU A 129 12.20 -4.74 -4.03
C GLU A 129 12.16 -5.55 -2.72
N THR A 130 13.24 -6.26 -2.41
CA THR A 130 13.38 -7.08 -1.19
C THR A 130 13.50 -6.21 0.05
N TYR A 131 12.87 -6.63 1.14
CA TYR A 131 13.01 -6.00 2.45
C TYR A 131 12.92 -7.03 3.59
N THR A 132 13.44 -6.63 4.74
CA THR A 132 13.21 -7.29 6.03
C THR A 132 12.63 -6.30 7.02
N LEU A 133 11.59 -6.69 7.73
CA LEU A 133 10.94 -5.86 8.75
C LEU A 133 10.96 -6.59 10.09
N GLU A 134 11.50 -5.93 11.11
CA GLU A 134 11.59 -6.43 12.47
C GLU A 134 10.85 -5.49 13.41
N VAL A 135 9.84 -6.02 14.09
CA VAL A 135 9.16 -5.39 15.23
C VAL A 135 9.55 -6.21 16.45
N PRO A 136 10.45 -5.72 17.32
CA PRO A 136 10.96 -6.50 18.44
C PRO A 136 9.92 -6.63 19.56
N ASP A 137 10.22 -7.43 20.58
CA ASP A 137 9.40 -7.51 21.80
C ASP A 137 9.44 -6.22 22.63
N GLU A 138 10.54 -5.47 22.55
CA GLU A 138 10.79 -4.18 23.19
C GLU A 138 11.81 -3.36 22.38
N GLY A 139 11.69 -2.03 22.40
CA GLY A 139 12.57 -1.14 21.63
C GLY A 139 11.98 -0.72 20.28
N GLU A 140 12.81 -0.19 19.39
CA GLU A 140 12.38 0.36 18.09
C GLU A 140 12.25 -0.70 16.99
N ALA A 141 11.30 -0.49 16.07
CA ALA A 141 11.16 -1.34 14.88
C ALA A 141 12.20 -0.95 13.83
N VAL A 142 12.66 -1.93 13.05
CA VAL A 142 13.67 -1.72 12.01
C VAL A 142 13.20 -2.30 10.68
N LEU A 143 13.18 -1.45 9.66
CA LEU A 143 12.95 -1.85 8.27
C LEU A 143 14.27 -1.73 7.51
N LYS A 144 14.77 -2.83 6.94
CA LYS A 144 15.98 -2.84 6.12
C LYS A 144 15.66 -3.22 4.68
N SER A 145 16.29 -2.54 3.74
CA SER A 145 16.21 -2.88 2.32
C SER A 145 17.48 -2.51 1.58
N GLN A 146 17.74 -3.19 0.46
CA GLN A 146 18.88 -2.86 -0.38
C GLN A 146 18.66 -1.53 -1.14
N THR A 147 17.44 -1.28 -1.61
CA THR A 147 17.08 -0.10 -2.42
C THR A 147 15.89 0.63 -1.81
N VAL A 148 15.61 1.83 -2.33
CA VAL A 148 14.44 2.63 -1.93
C VAL A 148 13.10 1.93 -2.23
N TRP A 149 13.07 1.02 -3.21
CA TRP A 149 11.84 0.33 -3.61
C TRP A 149 11.43 -0.72 -2.59
N GLY A 150 12.38 -1.51 -2.09
CA GLY A 150 12.12 -2.44 -0.98
C GLY A 150 11.64 -1.71 0.27
N ALA A 151 12.22 -0.55 0.58
CA ALA A 151 11.76 0.27 1.71
C ALA A 151 10.31 0.74 1.53
N LEU A 152 9.89 1.12 0.33
CA LEU A 152 8.48 1.45 0.07
C LEU A 152 7.55 0.26 0.28
N ARG A 153 7.97 -0.97 -0.08
CA ARG A 153 7.19 -2.19 0.17
C ARG A 153 7.08 -2.47 1.67
N GLY A 154 8.19 -2.41 2.39
CA GLY A 154 8.19 -2.65 3.82
C GLY A 154 7.45 -1.59 4.65
N LEU A 155 7.44 -0.32 4.21
CA LEU A 155 6.63 0.73 4.84
C LEU A 155 5.13 0.46 4.70
N GLU A 156 4.70 -0.04 3.54
CA GLU A 156 3.33 -0.50 3.34
C GLU A 156 2.99 -1.63 4.30
N THR A 157 3.81 -2.68 4.32
CA THR A 157 3.62 -3.83 5.20
C THR A 157 3.56 -3.42 6.67
N PHE A 158 4.47 -2.55 7.12
CA PHE A 158 4.45 -2.01 8.48
C PHE A 158 3.13 -1.32 8.81
N SER A 159 2.60 -0.50 7.88
CA SER A 159 1.34 0.21 8.10
C SER A 159 0.13 -0.73 8.24
N GLN A 160 0.18 -1.90 7.59
CA GLN A 160 -0.88 -2.90 7.66
C GLN A 160 -0.78 -3.80 8.91
N LEU A 161 0.42 -3.93 9.50
CA LEU A 161 0.61 -4.63 10.78
C LEU A 161 0.01 -3.86 11.95
N VAL A 162 -0.15 -2.54 11.83
CA VAL A 162 -0.78 -1.72 12.87
C VAL A 162 -2.30 -1.86 12.79
N TYR A 163 -2.95 -2.11 13.92
CA TYR A 163 -4.40 -2.23 14.02
C TYR A 163 -4.96 -1.56 15.26
N GLU A 164 -6.24 -1.20 15.22
CA GLU A 164 -6.97 -0.61 16.34
C GLU A 164 -7.59 -1.71 17.23
N GLU A 165 -7.42 -1.60 18.55
CA GLU A 165 -8.07 -2.47 19.52
C GLU A 165 -9.54 -2.06 19.70
N ASP A 166 -10.48 -2.95 19.34
CA ASP A 166 -11.93 -2.70 19.33
C ASP A 166 -12.51 -1.99 20.57
N LYS A 167 -11.99 -2.31 21.76
CA LYS A 167 -12.55 -1.81 23.04
C LYS A 167 -12.02 -0.44 23.44
N THR A 168 -10.76 -0.14 23.09
CA THR A 168 -10.06 1.03 23.61
C THR A 168 -9.75 2.05 22.53
N GLY A 169 -9.77 1.65 21.26
CA GLY A 169 -9.32 2.46 20.14
C GLY A 169 -7.80 2.67 20.10
N LYS A 170 -7.04 1.89 20.87
CA LYS A 170 -5.58 1.99 20.92
C LYS A 170 -4.96 1.33 19.70
N LEU A 171 -3.92 1.94 19.16
CA LEU A 171 -3.16 1.37 18.05
C LEU A 171 -2.14 0.37 18.60
N LEU A 172 -2.23 -0.86 18.12
CA LEU A 172 -1.40 -1.98 18.53
C LEU A 172 -0.65 -2.56 17.33
N ILE A 173 0.47 -3.21 17.63
CA ILE A 173 1.24 -4.01 16.67
C ILE A 173 1.82 -5.23 17.40
N ASN A 174 1.91 -6.36 16.72
CA ASN A 174 2.53 -7.55 17.27
C ASN A 174 4.03 -7.57 16.97
N ALA A 175 4.84 -8.05 17.92
CA ALA A 175 6.24 -8.35 17.65
C ALA A 175 6.33 -9.40 16.54
N THR A 176 7.03 -9.06 15.46
CA THR A 176 6.91 -9.72 14.16
C THR A 176 8.23 -9.60 13.40
N GLU A 177 8.62 -10.67 12.73
CA GLU A 177 9.73 -10.72 11.78
C GLU A 177 9.17 -11.09 10.39
N ILE A 178 9.50 -10.27 9.39
CA ILE A 178 9.10 -10.46 8.00
C ILE A 178 10.32 -10.38 7.10
N GLU A 179 10.41 -11.30 6.14
CA GLU A 179 11.31 -11.23 4.99
C GLU A 179 10.45 -11.41 3.74
N ASP A 180 10.60 -10.50 2.78
CA ASP A 180 9.68 -10.46 1.65
C ASP A 180 10.35 -9.90 0.38
N PHE A 181 9.87 -10.42 -0.76
CA PHE A 181 10.29 -10.04 -2.10
C PHE A 181 9.22 -10.45 -3.12
N PRO A 182 9.08 -9.72 -4.24
CA PRO A 182 8.14 -10.09 -5.30
C PRO A 182 8.50 -11.44 -5.92
N ARG A 183 7.48 -12.23 -6.30
CA ARG A 183 7.63 -13.54 -6.96
C ARG A 183 8.27 -13.47 -8.34
#